data_AF-A0A851GR69-F1
#
_entry.id   AF-A0A851GR69-F1
#
_cell.length_a   1.000
_cell.length_b   1.000
_cell.length_c   1.000
_cell.angle_alpha   90.00
_cell.angle_beta   90.00
_cell.angle_gamma   90.00
#
_symmetry.space_group_name_H-M   'P 1'
#
loop_
_entity.id
_entity.type
_entity.pdbx_description
1 polymer ?
#
loop_
_entity_poly.entity_id
_entity_poly.type
_entity_poly.pdbx_seq_one_letter_code
_entity_poly.pdbx_strand_id
1 'polypeptide(L)'
;MLNPASIWLVTLACLLAMTSCNRPPSEKPNKESKQDNSPQAAHPSEKLTSRQLKEVFPLYPLVEAKRWQELLRLEQLVSNPEMDQATRRESQKQIDKLAAQLQQLHPFSQDEDSVTLGLITYNRHNGSIEVMAEVNDPASHQQSREDIEVILCTPKGRTHESLFITDARPLHLELLLLLTGYSNANTEEAPPARFAIQVSLPNQAPIPLHHLLSTQDQKQLATPMLWEFTGSPFDGLYRPDLTGDLIISWHAHDAVLVSANKPIASNQTRLQAKSHPALTSGIKVKLLLIAENGQP
;
A
#
# COMPACT_ATOMS: atom_id res chain seq x y z
N MET A 1 30.43 -3.84 1.50
CA MET A 1 29.59 -4.59 2.46
C MET A 1 28.18 -4.52 1.91
N LEU A 2 27.62 -5.65 1.45
CA LEU A 2 26.25 -5.69 0.93
C LEU A 2 25.28 -5.43 2.08
N ASN A 3 24.29 -4.56 1.87
CA ASN A 3 23.26 -4.29 2.85
C ASN A 3 22.46 -5.60 3.07
N PRO A 4 22.35 -6.14 4.31
CA PRO A 4 21.64 -7.38 4.56
C PRO A 4 20.20 -7.35 4.04
N ALA A 5 19.57 -6.17 3.89
CA ALA A 5 18.23 -6.03 3.30
C ALA A 5 18.13 -6.50 1.84
N SER A 6 19.17 -6.35 1.03
CA SER A 6 19.14 -6.63 -0.42
C SER A 6 19.10 -8.13 -0.75
N ILE A 7 19.72 -8.98 0.09
CA ILE A 7 19.79 -10.44 -0.14
C ILE A 7 18.43 -11.12 0.11
N TRP A 8 17.55 -10.53 0.93
CA TRP A 8 16.26 -11.14 1.29
C TRP A 8 15.14 -10.85 0.27
N LEU A 9 15.18 -9.71 -0.42
CA LEU A 9 14.19 -9.35 -1.46
C LEU A 9 14.15 -10.38 -2.60
N VAL A 10 15.33 -10.87 -3.04
CA VAL A 10 15.45 -11.91 -4.08
C VAL A 10 14.82 -13.24 -3.64
N THR A 11 14.88 -13.56 -2.35
CA THR A 11 14.32 -14.81 -1.81
C THR A 11 12.79 -14.76 -1.71
N LEU A 12 12.23 -13.57 -1.44
CA LEU A 12 10.78 -13.36 -1.33
C LEU A 12 10.09 -13.43 -2.71
N ALA A 13 10.71 -12.89 -3.76
CA ALA A 13 10.20 -12.99 -5.13
C ALA A 13 10.08 -14.44 -5.62
N CYS A 14 11.01 -15.32 -5.21
CA CYS A 14 10.94 -16.75 -5.53
C CYS A 14 9.78 -17.48 -4.85
N LEU A 15 9.32 -17.02 -3.67
CA LEU A 15 8.23 -17.67 -2.95
C LEU A 15 6.85 -17.44 -3.60
N LEU A 16 6.66 -16.28 -4.26
CA LEU A 16 5.41 -15.94 -4.93
C LEU A 16 5.24 -16.60 -6.30
N ALA A 17 6.32 -17.10 -6.92
CA ALA A 17 6.28 -17.71 -8.25
C ALA A 17 5.87 -19.21 -8.25
N MET A 18 5.73 -19.86 -7.10
CA MET A 18 5.57 -21.32 -7.00
C MET A 18 4.14 -21.86 -6.82
N THR A 19 3.08 -21.03 -6.94
CA THR A 19 1.68 -21.48 -6.75
C THR A 19 0.85 -21.60 -8.04
N SER A 20 1.46 -21.57 -9.22
CA SER A 20 0.72 -21.65 -10.49
C SER A 20 0.33 -23.08 -10.90
N CYS A 21 -0.98 -23.35 -10.76
CA CYS A 21 -1.87 -24.16 -11.60
C CYS A 21 -1.66 -25.68 -11.76
N ASN A 22 -2.60 -26.43 -11.17
CA ASN A 22 -3.22 -27.58 -11.83
C ASN A 22 -4.72 -27.60 -11.47
N ARG A 23 -5.60 -27.11 -12.37
CA ARG A 23 -7.04 -27.40 -12.29
C ARG A 23 -7.70 -27.63 -13.66
N PRO A 24 -8.64 -28.58 -13.74
CA PRO A 24 -9.35 -28.99 -14.95
C PRO A 24 -10.56 -28.06 -15.24
N PRO A 25 -11.22 -28.20 -16.41
CA PRO A 25 -12.14 -27.19 -16.91
C PRO A 25 -13.53 -27.24 -16.26
N SER A 26 -13.96 -26.06 -15.79
CA SER A 26 -15.28 -25.40 -15.91
C SER A 26 -16.54 -26.28 -16.08
N GLU A 27 -17.38 -26.29 -15.04
CA GLU A 27 -18.79 -26.70 -15.08
C GLU A 27 -19.76 -25.49 -14.98
N LYS A 28 -20.96 -25.71 -15.51
CA LYS A 28 -22.02 -24.78 -15.96
C LYS A 28 -22.65 -23.84 -14.89
N PRO A 29 -23.34 -22.76 -15.33
CA PRO A 29 -23.94 -21.76 -14.44
C PRO A 29 -25.16 -22.32 -13.68
N ASN A 30 -25.17 -22.14 -12.35
CA ASN A 30 -26.23 -22.59 -11.46
C ASN A 30 -27.08 -21.41 -10.95
N LYS A 31 -28.38 -21.69 -10.76
CA LYS A 31 -29.46 -20.78 -10.41
C LYS A 31 -29.25 -20.06 -9.06
N GLU A 32 -29.60 -18.77 -9.03
CA GLU A 32 -29.67 -17.94 -7.82
C GLU A 32 -30.65 -18.52 -6.78
N SER A 33 -30.11 -19.08 -5.71
CA SER A 33 -30.84 -19.38 -4.47
C SER A 33 -30.65 -18.22 -3.49
N LYS A 34 -31.75 -17.59 -3.08
CA LYS A 34 -31.79 -16.63 -1.95
C LYS A 34 -31.33 -17.34 -0.68
N GLN A 35 -30.13 -17.00 -0.22
CA GLN A 35 -29.53 -17.58 0.97
C GLN A 35 -29.85 -16.71 2.19
N ASP A 36 -30.44 -17.34 3.19
CA ASP A 36 -30.88 -16.76 4.45
C ASP A 36 -29.65 -16.41 5.31
N ASN A 37 -29.38 -15.12 5.50
CA ASN A 37 -28.23 -14.61 6.28
C ASN A 37 -28.49 -14.72 7.79
N SER A 38 -28.58 -15.96 8.29
CA SER A 38 -28.46 -16.21 9.73
C SER A 38 -26.99 -16.15 10.13
N PRO A 39 -26.60 -15.42 11.20
CA PRO A 39 -25.23 -15.37 11.67
C PRO A 39 -24.76 -16.77 12.09
N GLN A 40 -23.90 -17.38 11.27
CA GLN A 40 -23.27 -18.66 11.58
C GLN A 40 -22.49 -18.54 12.90
N ALA A 41 -22.72 -19.49 13.81
CA ALA A 41 -22.00 -19.62 15.06
C ALA A 41 -20.49 -19.61 14.80
N ALA A 42 -19.77 -18.71 15.47
CA ALA A 42 -18.32 -18.55 15.32
C ALA A 42 -17.62 -19.90 15.51
N HIS A 43 -16.97 -20.39 14.44
CA HIS A 43 -16.06 -21.52 14.54
C HIS A 43 -15.05 -21.24 15.66
N PRO A 44 -14.72 -22.24 16.51
CA PRO A 44 -13.72 -22.05 17.56
C PRO A 44 -12.45 -21.54 16.88
N SER A 45 -12.05 -20.32 17.23
CA SER A 45 -10.92 -19.62 16.63
C SER A 45 -9.70 -20.52 16.73
N GLU A 46 -9.27 -21.06 15.58
CA GLU A 46 -8.05 -21.85 15.50
C GLU A 46 -6.91 -21.00 16.06
N LYS A 47 -6.15 -21.55 17.01
CA LYS A 47 -5.09 -20.80 17.67
C LYS A 47 -4.07 -20.37 16.62
N LEU A 48 -3.88 -19.07 16.45
CA LEU A 48 -2.92 -18.52 15.50
C LEU A 48 -1.53 -18.47 16.14
N THR A 49 -0.62 -19.26 15.58
CA THR A 49 0.81 -19.26 15.92
C THR A 49 1.60 -18.36 14.98
N SER A 50 2.81 -18.00 15.37
CA SER A 50 3.79 -17.29 14.52
C SER A 50 4.01 -18.03 13.20
N ARG A 51 4.03 -19.36 13.21
CA ARG A 51 4.14 -20.16 11.98
C ARG A 51 2.97 -19.89 11.04
N GLN A 52 1.74 -19.97 11.51
CA GLN A 52 0.54 -19.71 10.70
C GLN A 52 0.47 -18.24 10.24
N LEU A 53 0.84 -17.30 11.10
CA LEU A 53 0.88 -15.88 10.71
C LEU A 53 1.89 -15.62 9.60
N LYS A 54 3.06 -16.28 9.65
CA LYS A 54 4.08 -16.17 8.59
C LYS A 54 3.64 -16.79 7.28
N GLU A 55 2.83 -17.85 7.33
CA GLU A 55 2.21 -18.45 6.14
C GLU A 55 1.20 -17.49 5.50
N VAL A 56 0.46 -16.71 6.31
CA VAL A 56 -0.48 -15.69 5.81
C VAL A 56 0.26 -14.47 5.26
N PHE A 57 1.15 -13.86 6.03
CA PHE A 57 1.92 -12.69 5.62
C PHE A 57 3.40 -12.87 6.01
N PRO A 58 4.27 -13.26 5.05
CA PRO A 58 5.64 -13.68 5.35
C PRO A 58 6.55 -12.54 5.82
N LEU A 59 6.10 -11.29 5.71
CA LEU A 59 6.89 -10.11 6.03
C LEU A 59 6.76 -9.65 7.48
N TYR A 60 5.89 -10.22 8.30
CA TYR A 60 5.79 -9.85 9.72
C TYR A 60 7.13 -9.76 10.47
N PRO A 61 8.07 -10.72 10.33
CA PRO A 61 9.36 -10.65 11.02
C PRO A 61 10.18 -9.41 10.66
N LEU A 62 10.02 -8.88 9.44
CA LEU A 62 10.74 -7.72 8.93
C LEU A 62 10.05 -6.43 9.35
N VAL A 63 8.74 -6.31 9.09
CA VAL A 63 8.01 -5.04 9.24
C VAL A 63 7.57 -4.77 10.68
N GLU A 64 7.45 -5.82 11.50
CA GLU A 64 6.96 -5.77 12.87
C GLU A 64 7.93 -6.47 13.83
N ALA A 65 9.24 -6.33 13.58
CA ALA A 65 10.30 -7.08 14.25
C ALA A 65 10.15 -7.15 15.78
N LYS A 66 9.83 -6.03 16.45
CA LYS A 66 9.65 -5.99 17.91
C LYS A 66 8.47 -6.85 18.37
N ARG A 67 7.30 -6.69 17.74
CA ARG A 67 6.09 -7.48 18.06
C ARG A 67 6.29 -8.96 17.73
N TRP A 68 6.99 -9.23 16.63
CA TRP A 68 7.32 -10.58 16.21
C TRP A 68 8.21 -11.32 17.21
N GLN A 69 9.28 -10.68 17.68
CA GLN A 69 10.15 -11.27 18.70
C GLN A 69 9.41 -11.53 20.01
N GLU A 70 8.53 -10.61 20.42
CA GLU A 70 7.70 -10.80 21.60
C GLU A 70 6.72 -11.98 21.46
N LEU A 71 6.11 -12.13 20.28
CA LEU A 71 5.26 -13.29 19.96
C LEU A 71 6.04 -14.60 20.12
N LEU A 72 7.23 -14.70 19.50
CA LEU A 72 8.08 -15.90 19.59
C LEU A 72 8.49 -16.21 21.03
N ARG A 73 8.83 -15.18 21.82
CA ARG A 73 9.18 -15.33 23.24
C ARG A 73 8.01 -15.92 24.03
N LEU A 74 6.79 -15.42 23.83
CA LEU A 74 5.60 -15.91 24.51
C LEU A 74 5.26 -17.35 24.11
N GLU A 75 5.40 -17.71 22.84
CA GLU A 75 5.19 -19.09 22.36
C GLU A 75 6.18 -20.07 22.99
N GLN A 76 7.45 -19.66 23.11
CA GLN A 76 8.47 -20.46 23.79
C GLN A 76 8.13 -20.67 25.28
N LEU A 77 7.62 -19.64 25.95
CA LEU A 77 7.16 -19.73 27.34
C LEU A 77 6.01 -20.74 27.49
N VAL A 78 4.97 -20.63 26.65
CA VAL A 78 3.81 -21.54 26.68
C VAL A 78 4.22 -23.00 26.43
N SER A 79 5.27 -23.22 25.64
CA SER A 79 5.82 -24.53 25.32
C SER A 79 6.64 -25.16 26.46
N ASN A 80 7.01 -24.40 27.50
CA ASN A 80 7.77 -24.92 28.63
C ASN A 80 6.89 -25.85 29.51
N PRO A 81 7.25 -27.13 29.69
CA PRO A 81 6.46 -28.08 30.49
C PRO A 81 6.40 -27.71 31.99
N GLU A 82 7.41 -27.01 32.51
CA GLU A 82 7.51 -26.63 33.94
C GLU A 82 6.68 -25.40 34.30
N MET A 83 6.10 -24.72 33.30
CA MET A 83 5.28 -23.52 33.52
C MET A 83 3.94 -23.87 34.17
N ASP A 84 3.57 -23.10 35.20
CA ASP A 84 2.28 -23.26 35.85
C ASP A 84 1.10 -22.91 34.92
N GLN A 85 -0.06 -23.49 35.20
CA GLN A 85 -1.23 -23.36 34.33
C GLN A 85 -1.77 -21.93 34.25
N ALA A 86 -1.62 -21.11 35.29
CA ALA A 86 -2.12 -19.74 35.29
C ALA A 86 -1.26 -18.86 34.38
N THR A 87 0.07 -18.93 34.52
CA THR A 87 1.01 -18.24 33.64
C THR A 87 0.83 -18.67 32.19
N ARG A 88 0.70 -19.98 31.92
CA ARG A 88 0.47 -20.49 30.56
C ARG A 88 -0.80 -19.91 29.93
N ARG A 89 -1.90 -19.81 30.69
CA ARG A 89 -3.17 -19.22 30.21
C ARG A 89 -3.02 -17.73 29.91
N GLU A 90 -2.29 -16.99 30.74
CA GLU A 90 -2.06 -15.57 30.53
C GLU A 90 -1.17 -15.31 29.31
N SER A 91 -0.06 -16.05 29.16
CA SER A 91 0.79 -15.96 27.97
C SER A 91 0.03 -16.32 26.69
N GLN A 92 -0.85 -17.33 26.73
CA GLN A 92 -1.71 -17.65 25.59
C GLN A 92 -2.62 -16.47 25.20
N LYS A 93 -3.25 -15.79 26.17
CA LYS A 93 -4.08 -14.61 25.86
C LYS A 93 -3.26 -13.49 25.22
N GLN A 94 -2.01 -13.32 25.64
CA GLN A 94 -1.11 -12.32 25.06
C GLN A 94 -0.69 -12.68 23.63
N ILE A 95 -0.43 -13.96 23.36
CA ILE A 95 -0.21 -14.49 22.00
C ILE A 95 -1.42 -14.19 21.12
N ASP A 96 -2.62 -14.55 21.56
CA ASP A 96 -3.85 -14.36 20.79
C ASP A 96 -4.09 -12.86 20.50
N LYS A 97 -3.84 -12.00 21.49
CA LYS A 97 -3.93 -10.55 21.34
C LYS A 97 -2.90 -10.01 20.33
N LEU A 98 -1.65 -10.42 20.43
CA LEU A 98 -0.59 -9.97 19.51
C LEU A 98 -0.85 -10.45 18.08
N ALA A 99 -1.28 -11.71 17.91
CA ALA A 99 -1.65 -12.28 16.62
C ALA A 99 -2.78 -11.46 15.97
N ALA A 100 -3.85 -11.19 16.72
CA ALA A 100 -4.97 -10.37 16.25
C ALA A 100 -4.53 -8.94 15.88
N GLN A 101 -3.65 -8.32 16.68
CA GLN A 101 -3.10 -7.00 16.38
C GLN A 101 -2.27 -6.99 15.09
N LEU A 102 -1.41 -7.99 14.88
CA LEU A 102 -0.60 -8.11 13.66
C LEU A 102 -1.47 -8.28 12.41
N GLN A 103 -2.50 -9.13 12.48
CA GLN A 103 -3.46 -9.30 11.37
C GLN A 103 -4.24 -8.01 11.09
N GLN A 104 -4.68 -7.30 12.13
CA GLN A 104 -5.39 -6.04 11.97
C GLN A 104 -4.50 -4.94 11.38
N LEU A 105 -3.22 -4.89 11.75
CA LEU A 105 -2.28 -3.87 11.26
C LEU A 105 -1.86 -4.08 9.81
N HIS A 106 -1.85 -5.33 9.35
CA HIS A 106 -1.48 -5.73 8.00
C HIS A 106 -2.50 -6.72 7.43
N PRO A 107 -3.74 -6.29 7.15
CA PRO A 107 -4.71 -7.14 6.48
C PRO A 107 -4.14 -7.51 5.11
N PHE A 108 -3.87 -8.79 4.89
CA PHE A 108 -3.26 -9.28 3.67
C PHE A 108 -4.09 -10.41 3.09
N SER A 109 -4.31 -10.35 1.78
CA SER A 109 -4.96 -11.42 1.02
C SER A 109 -4.34 -11.50 -0.36
N GLN A 110 -4.30 -12.69 -0.92
CA GLN A 110 -3.85 -12.92 -2.30
C GLN A 110 -4.72 -14.00 -2.95
N ASP A 111 -5.00 -13.81 -4.22
CA ASP A 111 -5.66 -14.78 -5.08
C ASP A 111 -4.97 -14.81 -6.46
N GLU A 112 -5.58 -15.51 -7.42
CA GLU A 112 -5.05 -15.67 -8.78
C GLU A 112 -4.98 -14.34 -9.53
N ASP A 113 -5.85 -13.39 -9.20
CA ASP A 113 -6.05 -12.15 -9.95
C ASP A 113 -5.40 -10.94 -9.27
N SER A 114 -5.18 -11.02 -7.95
CA SER A 114 -4.82 -9.86 -7.15
C SER A 114 -3.98 -10.18 -5.91
N VAL A 115 -3.31 -9.14 -5.41
CA VAL A 115 -2.65 -9.12 -4.10
C VAL A 115 -3.09 -7.86 -3.37
N THR A 116 -3.65 -7.99 -2.18
CA THR A 116 -4.16 -6.88 -1.39
C THR A 116 -3.42 -6.78 -0.07
N LEU A 117 -2.97 -5.58 0.26
CA LEU A 117 -2.40 -5.24 1.55
C LEU A 117 -3.05 -3.96 2.07
N GLY A 118 -3.84 -4.09 3.14
CA GLY A 118 -4.66 -3.00 3.66
C GLY A 118 -5.69 -2.52 2.62
N LEU A 119 -5.61 -1.23 2.26
CA LEU A 119 -6.51 -0.60 1.29
C LEU A 119 -5.90 -0.45 -0.11
N ILE A 120 -4.84 -1.24 -0.38
CA ILE A 120 -4.08 -1.16 -1.62
C ILE A 120 -4.09 -2.52 -2.29
N THR A 121 -4.45 -2.55 -3.57
CA THR A 121 -4.60 -3.78 -4.36
C THR A 121 -3.69 -3.74 -5.57
N TYR A 122 -2.94 -4.79 -5.81
CA TYR A 122 -2.24 -5.03 -7.07
C TYR A 122 -3.10 -5.94 -7.94
N ASN A 123 -3.38 -5.51 -9.16
CA ASN A 123 -4.08 -6.31 -10.15
C ASN A 123 -3.07 -7.00 -11.07
N ARG A 124 -3.06 -8.34 -11.06
CA ARG A 124 -2.08 -9.15 -11.80
C ARG A 124 -2.30 -9.14 -13.31
N HIS A 125 -3.54 -8.90 -13.76
CA HIS A 125 -3.89 -8.92 -15.19
C HIS A 125 -3.34 -7.71 -15.94
N ASN A 126 -3.43 -6.53 -15.33
CA ASN A 126 -3.01 -5.28 -15.97
C ASN A 126 -1.78 -4.63 -15.30
N GLY A 127 -1.26 -5.22 -14.22
CA GLY A 127 -0.10 -4.74 -13.48
C GLY A 127 -0.33 -3.44 -12.68
N SER A 128 -1.57 -2.97 -12.55
CA SER A 128 -1.86 -1.71 -11.87
C SER A 128 -1.89 -1.88 -10.35
N ILE A 129 -1.37 -0.87 -9.62
CA ILE A 129 -1.60 -0.73 -8.18
C ILE A 129 -2.78 0.23 -7.98
N GLU A 130 -3.72 -0.17 -7.15
CA GLU A 130 -4.96 0.55 -6.89
C GLU A 130 -4.97 1.04 -5.45
N VAL A 131 -5.15 2.35 -5.24
CA VAL A 131 -5.26 2.95 -3.91
C VAL A 131 -6.62 3.63 -3.78
N MET A 132 -7.42 3.22 -2.80
CA MET A 132 -8.69 3.88 -2.50
C MET A 132 -8.43 5.25 -1.86
N ALA A 133 -9.09 6.29 -2.33
CA ALA A 133 -8.91 7.65 -1.83
C ALA A 133 -10.20 8.47 -1.90
N GLU A 134 -10.15 9.67 -1.34
CA GLU A 134 -11.18 10.69 -1.37
C GLU A 134 -10.59 11.97 -1.99
N VAL A 135 -11.35 12.62 -2.86
CA VAL A 135 -10.97 13.92 -3.45
C VAL A 135 -10.93 14.96 -2.34
N ASN A 136 -9.79 15.62 -2.21
CA ASN A 136 -9.63 16.82 -1.41
C ASN A 136 -9.42 17.96 -2.41
N ASP A 137 -10.42 18.82 -2.59
CA ASP A 137 -10.37 19.91 -3.58
C ASP A 137 -9.92 21.22 -2.92
N PRO A 138 -8.61 21.54 -2.90
CA PRO A 138 -8.13 22.79 -2.34
C PRO A 138 -8.62 24.02 -3.14
N ALA A 139 -8.97 23.85 -4.42
CA ALA A 139 -9.41 24.96 -5.27
C ALA A 139 -10.84 25.44 -4.95
N SER A 140 -11.61 24.68 -4.16
CA SER A 140 -12.95 25.07 -3.70
C SER A 140 -12.92 26.27 -2.74
N HIS A 141 -11.78 26.51 -2.09
CA HIS A 141 -11.54 27.70 -1.28
C HIS A 141 -11.09 28.84 -2.20
N GLN A 142 -12.04 29.71 -2.57
CA GLN A 142 -11.98 30.77 -3.59
C GLN A 142 -10.81 31.80 -3.48
N GLN A 143 -9.80 31.62 -2.64
CA GLN A 143 -8.82 32.67 -2.32
C GLN A 143 -7.38 32.47 -2.80
N SER A 144 -6.96 31.29 -3.27
CA SER A 144 -5.69 31.17 -4.03
C SER A 144 -5.58 29.80 -4.70
N ARG A 145 -5.01 29.75 -5.90
CA ARG A 145 -4.46 28.50 -6.44
C ARG A 145 -3.21 28.17 -5.64
N GLU A 146 -3.40 27.52 -4.50
CA GLU A 146 -2.30 27.10 -3.65
C GLU A 146 -1.44 26.06 -4.38
N ASP A 147 -0.15 26.08 -4.06
CA ASP A 147 0.79 25.13 -4.62
C ASP A 147 0.49 23.74 -4.04
N ILE A 148 0.48 22.73 -4.92
CA ILE A 148 0.26 21.34 -4.55
C ILE A 148 1.61 20.69 -4.26
N GLU A 149 1.86 20.45 -2.98
CA GLU A 149 3.03 19.74 -2.49
C GLU A 149 2.80 18.23 -2.43
N VAL A 150 1.55 17.82 -2.21
CA VAL A 150 1.18 16.42 -1.97
C VAL A 150 0.10 15.98 -2.95
N ILE A 151 0.30 14.84 -3.58
CA ILE A 151 -0.73 14.23 -4.42
C ILE A 151 -1.67 13.41 -3.56
N LEU A 152 -1.11 12.57 -2.69
CA LEU A 152 -1.86 11.63 -1.86
C LEU A 152 -1.25 11.57 -0.46
N CYS A 153 -2.07 11.81 0.55
CA CYS A 153 -1.69 11.68 1.96
C CYS A 153 -2.78 10.99 2.78
N THR A 154 -2.44 10.61 4.00
CA THR A 154 -3.39 10.22 5.03
C THR A 154 -3.99 11.45 5.73
N PRO A 155 -5.06 11.30 6.54
CA PRO A 155 -5.58 12.40 7.35
C PRO A 155 -4.58 13.02 8.34
N LYS A 156 -3.47 12.32 8.65
CA LYS A 156 -2.39 12.84 9.50
C LYS A 156 -1.37 13.68 8.74
N GLY A 157 -1.38 13.60 7.40
CA GLY A 157 -0.44 14.29 6.54
C GLY A 157 -0.87 15.72 6.24
N ARG A 158 -0.31 16.25 5.16
CA ARG A 158 -0.45 17.67 4.80
C ARG A 158 -1.71 17.88 3.95
N THR A 159 -2.86 17.67 4.59
CA THR A 159 -4.18 17.65 3.92
C THR A 159 -4.58 18.99 3.30
N HIS A 160 -4.03 20.12 3.74
CA HIS A 160 -4.35 21.44 3.18
C HIS A 160 -3.69 21.69 1.81
N GLU A 161 -2.66 20.91 1.47
CA GLU A 161 -1.88 21.02 0.24
C GLU A 161 -1.91 19.72 -0.59
N SER A 162 -2.92 18.87 -0.33
CA SER A 162 -3.10 17.59 -0.99
C SER A 162 -4.28 17.56 -1.97
N LEU A 163 -4.17 16.79 -3.05
CA LEU A 163 -5.30 16.53 -3.97
C LEU A 163 -6.22 15.39 -3.50
N PHE A 164 -5.66 14.42 -2.78
CA PHE A 164 -6.38 13.24 -2.34
C PHE A 164 -5.98 12.86 -0.93
N ILE A 165 -6.97 12.36 -0.18
CA ILE A 165 -6.80 11.81 1.17
C ILE A 165 -7.12 10.32 1.13
N THR A 166 -6.35 9.49 1.83
CA THR A 166 -6.58 8.05 1.93
C THR A 166 -6.36 7.52 3.34
N ASP A 167 -7.12 6.50 3.73
CA ASP A 167 -6.85 5.75 4.95
C ASP A 167 -5.78 4.67 4.73
N ALA A 168 -5.29 4.49 3.50
CA ALA A 168 -4.23 3.55 3.18
C ALA A 168 -2.92 3.96 3.87
N ARG A 169 -2.25 2.99 4.50
CA ARG A 169 -0.94 3.25 5.12
C ARG A 169 0.13 3.36 4.03
N PRO A 170 0.98 4.41 4.06
CA PRO A 170 2.17 4.50 3.22
C PRO A 170 3.00 3.21 3.20
N LEU A 171 3.19 2.58 4.37
CA LEU A 171 3.91 1.31 4.50
C LEU A 171 3.32 0.21 3.61
N HIS A 172 1.99 0.12 3.51
CA HIS A 172 1.34 -0.88 2.68
C HIS A 172 1.61 -0.65 1.19
N LEU A 173 1.75 0.60 0.75
CA LEU A 173 2.05 0.91 -0.65
C LEU A 173 3.47 0.45 -0.99
N GLU A 174 4.45 0.80 -0.16
CA GLU A 174 5.84 0.41 -0.39
C GLU A 174 6.01 -1.11 -0.38
N LEU A 175 5.44 -1.80 0.61
CA LEU A 175 5.54 -3.25 0.69
C LEU A 175 4.89 -3.95 -0.50
N LEU A 176 3.75 -3.44 -0.98
CA LEU A 176 3.08 -4.03 -2.15
C LEU A 176 3.88 -3.79 -3.43
N LEU A 177 4.50 -2.62 -3.60
CA LEU A 177 5.41 -2.35 -4.72
C LEU A 177 6.61 -3.31 -4.71
N LEU A 178 7.23 -3.52 -3.56
CA LEU A 178 8.35 -4.46 -3.40
C LEU A 178 7.93 -5.92 -3.63
N LEU A 179 6.79 -6.35 -3.07
CA LEU A 179 6.24 -7.70 -3.24
C LEU A 179 5.91 -8.03 -4.70
N THR A 180 5.61 -7.01 -5.49
CA THR A 180 5.25 -7.15 -6.90
C THR A 180 6.45 -7.02 -7.83
N GLY A 181 7.66 -6.82 -7.30
CA GLY A 181 8.91 -6.84 -8.08
C GLY A 181 9.47 -5.47 -8.45
N TYR A 182 8.76 -4.38 -8.13
CA TYR A 182 9.21 -3.03 -8.47
C TYR A 182 10.43 -2.63 -7.64
N SER A 183 11.46 -2.12 -8.32
CA SER A 183 12.68 -1.59 -7.70
C SER A 183 12.51 -0.13 -7.31
N ASN A 184 13.09 0.25 -6.16
CA ASN A 184 13.11 1.65 -5.71
C ASN A 184 14.44 2.34 -6.06
N ALA A 185 14.49 3.67 -5.92
CA ALA A 185 15.67 4.48 -6.25
C ALA A 185 16.90 4.19 -5.38
N ASN A 186 16.73 3.49 -4.25
CA ASN A 186 17.81 3.11 -3.35
C ASN A 186 18.48 1.79 -3.75
N THR A 187 17.97 1.10 -4.78
CA THR A 187 18.51 -0.18 -5.25
C THR A 187 19.51 0.07 -6.38
N GLU A 188 20.79 -0.26 -6.17
CA GLU A 188 21.85 -0.03 -7.16
C GLU A 188 21.73 -0.93 -8.40
N GLU A 189 21.01 -2.05 -8.30
CA GLU A 189 20.97 -3.11 -9.31
C GLU A 189 20.01 -2.81 -10.47
N ALA A 190 19.04 -1.91 -10.29
CA ALA A 190 18.00 -1.63 -11.28
C ALA A 190 17.57 -0.16 -11.24
N PRO A 191 17.15 0.43 -12.38
CA PRO A 191 16.55 1.75 -12.38
C PRO A 191 15.25 1.73 -11.54
N PRO A 192 14.92 2.85 -10.86
CA PRO A 192 13.68 2.92 -10.08
C PRO A 192 12.46 2.78 -10.99
N ALA A 193 11.47 2.04 -10.50
CA ALA A 193 10.17 1.94 -11.15
C ALA A 193 9.50 3.32 -11.20
N ARG A 194 8.82 3.58 -12.32
CA ARG A 194 8.06 4.82 -12.56
C ARG A 194 6.64 4.50 -12.91
N PHE A 195 5.72 5.33 -12.42
CA PHE A 195 4.29 5.11 -12.55
C PHE A 195 3.64 6.34 -13.15
N ALA A 196 2.71 6.15 -14.08
CA ALA A 196 1.69 7.14 -14.39
C ALA A 196 0.50 6.95 -13.44
N ILE A 197 -0.11 8.04 -13.00
CA ILE A 197 -1.28 7.99 -12.12
C ILE A 197 -2.54 8.38 -12.90
N GLN A 198 -3.59 7.57 -12.75
CA GLN A 198 -4.94 7.87 -13.24
C GLN A 198 -5.94 7.82 -12.08
N VAL A 199 -7.00 8.61 -12.19
CA VAL A 199 -8.09 8.69 -11.21
C VAL A 199 -9.32 8.01 -11.80
N SER A 200 -9.71 6.88 -11.25
CA SER A 200 -10.89 6.13 -11.67
C SER A 200 -12.09 6.47 -10.79
N LEU A 201 -13.18 6.84 -11.45
CA LEU A 201 -14.52 6.93 -10.86
C LEU A 201 -15.40 5.77 -11.37
N PRO A 202 -16.41 5.35 -10.60
CA PRO A 202 -17.40 4.39 -11.08
C PRO A 202 -18.06 4.88 -12.38
N ASN A 203 -18.12 4.00 -13.39
CA ASN A 203 -18.79 4.24 -14.68
C ASN A 203 -18.22 5.40 -15.52
N GLN A 204 -16.99 5.84 -15.27
CA GLN A 204 -16.34 6.89 -16.06
C GLN A 204 -14.98 6.42 -16.56
N ALA A 205 -14.51 7.03 -17.65
CA ALA A 205 -13.14 6.82 -18.11
C ALA A 205 -12.16 7.36 -17.05
N PRO A 206 -11.03 6.67 -16.79
CA PRO A 206 -10.01 7.17 -15.88
C PRO A 206 -9.47 8.53 -16.34
N ILE A 207 -9.29 9.44 -15.38
CA ILE A 207 -8.77 10.79 -15.60
C ILE A 207 -7.27 10.78 -15.32
N PRO A 208 -6.38 11.05 -16.29
CA PRO A 208 -4.94 11.16 -16.03
C PRO A 208 -4.65 12.27 -15.01
N LEU A 209 -3.79 12.00 -14.02
CA LEU A 209 -3.49 12.97 -12.95
C LEU A 209 -2.95 14.30 -13.48
N HIS A 210 -2.17 14.29 -14.56
CA HIS A 210 -1.65 15.51 -15.17
C HIS A 210 -2.75 16.43 -15.76
N HIS A 211 -3.98 15.95 -15.97
CA HIS A 211 -5.12 16.80 -16.34
C HIS A 211 -5.66 17.61 -15.14
N LEU A 212 -5.32 17.21 -13.92
CA LEU A 212 -5.72 17.83 -12.66
C LEU A 212 -4.65 18.79 -12.11
N LEU A 213 -3.56 18.96 -12.86
CA LEU A 213 -2.40 19.73 -12.46
C LEU A 213 -2.07 20.76 -13.54
N SER A 214 -1.56 21.92 -13.11
CA SER A 214 -0.94 22.92 -13.99
C SER A 214 0.31 23.46 -13.32
N THR A 215 1.25 24.02 -14.07
CA THR A 215 2.35 24.77 -13.48
C THR A 215 1.90 26.21 -13.15
N GLN A 216 2.61 26.86 -12.24
CA GLN A 216 2.37 28.28 -11.90
C GLN A 216 2.46 29.21 -13.13
N ASP A 217 3.35 28.90 -14.08
CA ASP A 217 3.52 29.64 -15.34
C ASP A 217 2.60 29.16 -16.48
N GLN A 218 1.63 28.30 -16.16
CA GLN A 218 0.65 27.71 -17.11
C GLN A 218 1.28 26.97 -18.30
N LYS A 219 2.55 26.58 -18.18
CA LYS A 219 3.17 25.69 -19.15
C LYS A 219 2.53 24.32 -19.09
N GLN A 220 2.48 23.69 -20.25
CA GLN A 220 1.99 22.33 -20.38
C GLN A 220 2.95 21.37 -19.67
N LEU A 221 2.40 20.53 -18.78
CA LEU A 221 3.13 19.44 -18.15
C LEU A 221 3.48 18.37 -19.18
N ALA A 222 4.61 17.68 -18.99
CA ALA A 222 4.97 16.53 -19.81
C ALA A 222 3.90 15.42 -19.72
N THR A 223 3.65 14.73 -20.82
CA THR A 223 2.65 13.67 -20.92
C THR A 223 3.28 12.35 -21.40
N PRO A 224 3.15 11.24 -20.65
CA PRO A 224 2.59 11.16 -19.30
C PRO A 224 3.50 11.84 -18.27
N MET A 225 2.90 12.39 -17.22
CA MET A 225 3.65 12.72 -16.00
C MET A 225 3.90 11.42 -15.24
N LEU A 226 5.10 11.27 -14.69
CA LEU A 226 5.54 10.05 -14.02
C LEU A 226 5.99 10.33 -12.58
N TRP A 227 5.79 9.33 -11.72
CA TRP A 227 6.18 9.31 -10.32
C TRP A 227 7.13 8.15 -10.09
N GLU A 228 8.29 8.45 -9.54
CA GLU A 228 9.37 7.53 -9.27
C GLU A 228 9.22 6.88 -7.89
N PHE A 229 9.41 5.57 -7.82
CA PHE A 229 9.42 4.83 -6.57
C PHE A 229 10.74 5.05 -5.84
N THR A 230 10.68 5.81 -4.75
CA THR A 230 11.85 6.16 -3.93
C THR A 230 11.89 5.30 -2.66
N GLY A 231 10.73 5.05 -2.06
CA GLY A 231 10.60 4.30 -0.81
C GLY A 231 11.27 5.00 0.38
N SER A 232 11.24 4.33 1.54
CA SER A 232 11.90 4.81 2.76
C SER A 232 12.49 3.63 3.55
N PRO A 233 13.63 3.81 4.23
CA PRO A 233 14.22 2.75 5.05
C PRO A 233 13.28 2.22 6.14
N PHE A 234 13.40 0.92 6.44
CA PHE A 234 12.70 0.24 7.54
C PHE A 234 13.57 0.18 8.80
N ASP A 235 13.80 1.31 9.47
CA ASP A 235 14.64 1.39 10.68
C ASP A 235 13.83 1.26 12.00
N GLY A 236 12.68 0.58 11.93
CA GLY A 236 11.78 0.32 13.05
C GLY A 236 10.67 1.37 13.24
N LEU A 237 10.80 2.55 12.61
CA LEU A 237 9.71 3.52 12.45
C LEU A 237 9.65 3.97 11.00
N TYR A 238 8.68 3.46 10.25
CA TYR A 238 8.52 3.83 8.86
C TYR A 238 8.07 5.30 8.74
N ARG A 239 8.98 6.18 8.30
CA ARG A 239 8.81 7.64 8.36
C ARG A 239 7.59 8.15 7.58
N PRO A 240 7.28 7.62 6.37
CA PRO A 240 6.06 8.01 5.67
C PRO A 240 4.78 7.70 6.46
N ASP A 241 4.72 6.64 7.28
CA ASP A 241 3.58 6.38 8.16
C ASP A 241 3.43 7.45 9.27
N LEU A 242 4.52 8.11 9.66
CA LEU A 242 4.52 9.19 10.66
C LEU A 242 4.09 10.52 10.04
N THR A 243 4.63 10.86 8.86
CA THR A 243 4.27 12.09 8.14
C THR A 243 2.92 11.97 7.45
N GLY A 244 2.48 10.75 7.12
CA GLY A 244 1.25 10.50 6.39
C GLY A 244 1.35 10.76 4.89
N ASP A 245 2.54 11.00 4.33
CA ASP A 245 2.72 11.33 2.91
C ASP A 245 2.97 10.06 2.09
N LEU A 246 2.15 9.82 1.04
CA LEU A 246 2.32 8.67 0.14
C LEU A 246 3.01 9.08 -1.16
N ILE A 247 2.50 10.15 -1.78
CA ILE A 247 2.93 10.62 -3.10
C ILE A 247 3.11 12.13 -3.03
N ILE A 248 4.34 12.61 -3.22
CA ILE A 248 4.69 14.04 -3.13
C ILE A 248 5.19 14.58 -4.47
N SER A 249 5.01 15.88 -4.69
CA SER A 249 5.51 16.55 -5.90
C SER A 249 7.01 16.85 -5.79
N TRP A 250 7.52 17.25 -4.62
CA TRP A 250 8.93 17.52 -4.38
C TRP A 250 9.47 16.92 -3.08
N HIS A 251 10.79 16.83 -2.97
CA HIS A 251 11.50 16.25 -1.82
C HIS A 251 11.47 17.14 -0.56
N ALA A 252 10.30 17.34 0.04
CA ALA A 252 10.16 17.98 1.35
C ALA A 252 10.32 16.98 2.51
N HIS A 253 9.80 15.77 2.31
CA HIS A 253 9.75 14.70 3.31
C HIS A 253 9.96 13.33 2.64
N ASP A 254 10.10 12.30 3.47
CA ASP A 254 10.07 10.91 3.00
C ASP A 254 8.64 10.57 2.57
N ALA A 255 8.51 9.99 1.38
CA ALA A 255 7.28 9.48 0.82
C ALA A 255 7.59 8.21 0.01
N VAL A 256 6.55 7.50 -0.42
CA VAL A 256 6.75 6.29 -1.23
C VAL A 256 7.13 6.69 -2.66
N LEU A 257 6.40 7.64 -3.23
CA LEU A 257 6.58 8.11 -4.61
C LEU A 257 6.86 9.61 -4.66
N VAL A 258 7.77 10.01 -5.55
CA VAL A 258 8.11 11.41 -5.82
C VAL A 258 8.00 11.69 -7.32
N SER A 259 7.72 12.93 -7.72
CA SER A 259 7.74 13.30 -9.14
C SER A 259 9.06 12.89 -9.83
N ALA A 260 8.98 12.20 -10.97
CA ALA A 260 10.16 11.87 -11.77
C ALA A 260 10.70 13.09 -12.56
N ASN A 261 9.92 14.17 -12.63
CA ASN A 261 10.33 15.41 -13.29
C ASN A 261 11.22 16.22 -12.33
N LYS A 262 12.52 16.30 -12.64
CA LYS A 262 13.52 16.95 -11.76
C LYS A 262 13.15 18.38 -11.34
N PRO A 263 12.77 19.30 -12.26
CA PRO A 263 12.32 20.63 -11.86
C PRO A 263 11.17 20.64 -10.84
N ILE A 264 10.19 19.74 -10.98
CA ILE A 264 9.11 19.58 -10.00
C ILE A 264 9.68 19.00 -8.70
N ALA A 265 10.43 17.90 -8.77
CA ALA A 265 11.01 17.19 -7.62
C ALA A 265 11.91 18.07 -6.75
N SER A 266 12.59 19.05 -7.36
CA SER A 266 13.45 20.02 -6.69
C SER A 266 12.76 21.35 -6.35
N ASN A 267 11.43 21.42 -6.46
CA ASN A 267 10.63 22.63 -6.21
C ASN A 267 11.03 23.87 -7.06
N GLN A 268 11.59 23.65 -8.25
CA GLN A 268 11.84 24.72 -9.24
C GLN A 268 10.59 25.01 -10.09
N THR A 269 9.74 24.00 -10.28
CA THR A 269 8.44 24.11 -10.94
C THR A 269 7.36 23.69 -9.96
N ARG A 270 6.53 24.66 -9.56
CA ARG A 270 5.42 24.42 -8.64
C ARG A 270 4.17 24.01 -9.40
N LEU A 271 3.44 23.08 -8.81
CA LEU A 271 2.18 22.58 -9.33
C LEU A 271 1.02 23.28 -8.66
N GLN A 272 -0.05 23.51 -9.39
CA GLN A 272 -1.32 24.03 -8.90
C GLN A 272 -2.42 23.04 -9.26
N ALA A 273 -3.40 22.90 -8.38
CA ALA A 273 -4.60 22.11 -8.66
C ALA A 273 -5.43 22.74 -9.78
N LYS A 274 -5.95 21.90 -10.67
CA LYS A 274 -6.95 22.27 -11.67
C LYS A 274 -8.22 21.49 -11.39
N SER A 275 -9.30 22.23 -11.14
CA SER A 275 -10.62 21.63 -10.92
C SER A 275 -11.07 20.81 -12.14
N HIS A 276 -11.74 19.69 -11.87
CA HIS A 276 -12.32 18.84 -12.89
C HIS A 276 -13.81 18.63 -12.59
N PRO A 277 -14.71 18.76 -13.58
CA PRO A 277 -16.16 18.74 -13.33
C PRO A 277 -16.68 17.42 -12.72
N ALA A 278 -15.95 16.32 -12.92
CA ALA A 278 -16.29 15.02 -12.34
C ALA A 278 -15.73 14.79 -10.92
N LEU A 279 -14.85 15.66 -10.41
CA LEU A 279 -14.16 15.48 -9.14
C LEU A 279 -14.56 16.62 -8.18
N THR A 280 -15.63 16.41 -7.42
CA THR A 280 -15.99 17.29 -6.30
C THR A 280 -15.36 16.77 -5.01
N SER A 281 -15.04 17.68 -4.09
CA SER A 281 -14.53 17.34 -2.75
C SER A 281 -15.42 16.28 -2.08
N GLY A 282 -14.79 15.32 -1.40
CA GLY A 282 -15.46 14.23 -0.70
C GLY A 282 -15.86 13.02 -1.56
N ILE A 283 -15.70 13.08 -2.89
CA ILE A 283 -15.97 11.91 -3.74
C ILE A 283 -14.89 10.85 -3.52
N LYS A 284 -15.33 9.61 -3.31
CA LYS A 284 -14.44 8.44 -3.30
C LYS A 284 -13.99 8.09 -4.71
N VAL A 285 -12.68 7.92 -4.86
CA VAL A 285 -12.02 7.57 -6.11
C VAL A 285 -11.05 6.43 -5.90
N LYS A 286 -10.58 5.85 -6.99
CA LYS A 286 -9.47 4.91 -7.00
C LYS A 286 -8.31 5.52 -7.78
N LEU A 287 -7.15 5.65 -7.16
CA LEU A 287 -5.92 6.02 -7.84
C LEU A 287 -5.29 4.76 -8.42
N LEU A 288 -5.11 4.76 -9.74
CA LEU A 288 -4.48 3.68 -10.50
C LEU A 288 -3.04 4.09 -10.82
N LEU A 289 -2.07 3.39 -10.27
CA LEU A 289 -0.66 3.54 -10.59
C LEU A 289 -0.31 2.51 -11.66
N ILE A 290 0.10 2.99 -12.83
CA ILE A 290 0.39 2.18 -14.01
C ILE A 290 1.88 2.31 -14.30
N ALA A 291 2.62 1.21 -14.21
CA ALA A 291 4.06 1.21 -14.48
C ALA A 291 4.36 1.66 -15.92
N GLU A 292 5.38 2.50 -16.09
CA GLU A 292 5.80 3.07 -17.39
C GLU A 292 6.06 1.99 -18.46
N ASN A 293 6.61 0.85 -18.05
CA ASN A 293 7.02 -0.23 -18.95
C ASN A 293 6.02 -1.41 -19.02
N GLY A 294 4.87 -1.32 -18.35
CA GLY A 294 3.85 -2.39 -18.36
C GLY A 294 4.32 -3.76 -17.84
N GLN A 295 5.49 -3.81 -17.19
CA GLN A 295 6.08 -4.99 -16.56
C GLN A 295 6.53 -4.60 -15.15
N PRO A 296 6.22 -5.39 -14.10
CA PRO A 296 7.05 -5.43 -12.90
C PRO A 296 8.44 -6.00 -13.18
#